data_AF-X1C2G6-F1
#
_entry.id   AF-X1C2G6-F1
#
_cell.length_a   1.000
_cell.length_b   1.000
_cell.length_c   1.000
_cell.angle_alpha   90.00
_cell.angle_beta   90.00
_cell.angle_gamma   90.00
#
_symmetry.space_group_name_H-M   'P 1'
#
loop_
_entity.id
_entity.type
_entity.pdbx_description
1 polymer ?
#
loop_
_entity_poly.entity_id
_entity_poly.type
_entity_poly.pdbx_seq_one_letter_code
_entity_poly.pdbx_strand_id
1 'polypeptide(L)' 'MAYLIESLHQLTEFTSSFDKEVLNIVLLSFRVSLTAVFLSSFVSLPLGLLLTLKDFPGRRVIVSIVNSL' A
#
# COMPACT_ATOMS: atom_id res chain seq x y z
N MET A 1 33.48 26.93 0.95
CA MET A 1 32.61 27.08 -0.24
C MET A 1 32.91 26.08 -1.36
N ALA A 2 34.15 25.60 -1.56
CA ALA A 2 34.45 24.56 -2.56
C ALA A 2 33.72 23.21 -2.29
N TYR A 3 33.62 22.79 -1.03
CA TYR A 3 32.99 21.52 -0.64
C TYR A 3 31.49 21.39 -0.98
N LEU A 4 30.74 22.51 -1.05
CA LEU A 4 29.31 22.48 -1.38
C LEU A 4 29.07 22.29 -2.88
N ILE A 5 30.00 22.74 -3.71
CA ILE A 5 29.91 22.64 -5.17
C ILE A 5 30.30 21.23 -5.61
N GLU A 6 31.27 20.62 -4.93
CA GLU A 6 31.75 19.26 -5.23
C GLU A 6 30.76 18.17 -4.78
N SER A 7 30.08 18.38 -3.65
CA SER A 7 28.99 17.50 -3.21
C SER A 7 27.76 17.57 -4.13
N LEU A 8 27.44 18.74 -4.71
CA LEU A 8 26.39 18.84 -5.73
C LEU A 8 26.74 18.08 -7.02
N HIS A 9 28.02 18.02 -7.39
CA HIS A 9 28.47 17.31 -8.59
C HIS A 9 28.57 15.78 -8.43
N GLN A 10 28.72 15.27 -7.19
CA GLN A 10 28.67 13.83 -6.91
C GLN A 10 27.24 13.29 -6.82
N LEU A 11 26.28 14.10 -6.38
CA LEU A 11 24.87 13.70 -6.27
C LEU A 11 24.20 13.49 -7.64
N THR A 12 24.69 14.17 -8.68
CA THR A 12 24.17 14.03 -10.06
C THR A 12 24.61 12.73 -10.72
N GLU A 13 25.82 12.22 -10.44
CA GLU A 13 26.27 10.91 -10.94
C GLU A 13 25.56 9.75 -10.23
N PHE A 14 25.24 9.88 -8.94
CA PHE A 14 24.59 8.82 -8.15
C PHE A 14 23.12 8.61 -8.51
N THR A 15 22.44 9.65 -9.03
CA THR A 15 21.02 9.59 -9.43
C THR A 15 20.78 8.85 -10.75
N SER A 16 21.80 8.65 -11.59
CA SER A 16 21.64 7.99 -12.88
C SER A 16 21.78 6.46 -12.83
N SER A 17 22.31 5.92 -11.73
CA SER A 17 22.20 4.48 -11.42
C SER A 17 20.80 4.21 -10.90
N PHE A 18 19.83 4.21 -11.82
CA PHE A 18 18.51 3.63 -11.59
C PHE A 18 18.72 2.13 -11.37
N ASP A 19 19.03 1.78 -10.12
CA ASP A 19 19.46 0.44 -9.74
C ASP A 19 18.35 -0.53 -10.12
N LYS A 20 18.64 -1.42 -11.07
CA LYS A 20 17.68 -2.44 -11.54
C LYS A 20 17.14 -3.26 -10.37
N GLU A 21 17.90 -3.36 -9.29
CA GLU A 21 17.51 -3.94 -8.02
C GLU A 21 16.38 -3.17 -7.33
N VAL A 22 16.46 -1.85 -7.22
CA VAL A 22 15.41 -1.01 -6.63
C VAL A 22 14.12 -1.12 -7.43
N LEU A 23 14.20 -1.07 -8.76
CA LEU A 23 13.04 -1.29 -9.63
C LEU A 23 12.40 -2.66 -9.42
N ASN A 24 13.21 -3.71 -9.28
CA ASN A 24 12.72 -5.06 -9.04
C ASN A 24 12.01 -5.17 -7.68
N ILE A 25 12.56 -4.54 -6.63
CA ILE A 25 11.93 -4.48 -5.31
C ILE A 25 10.60 -3.71 -5.35
N VAL A 26 10.55 -2.58 -6.07
CA VAL A 26 9.33 -1.79 -6.23
C VAL A 26 8.27 -2.61 -6.97
N LEU A 27 8.62 -3.24 -8.09
CA LEU A 27 7.70 -4.10 -8.86
C LEU A 27 7.22 -5.30 -8.04
N LEU A 28 8.10 -5.93 -7.27
CA LEU A 28 7.75 -7.04 -6.40
C LEU A 28 6.76 -6.57 -5.31
N SER A 29 7.06 -5.46 -4.64
CA SER A 29 6.20 -4.89 -3.60
C SER A 29 4.83 -4.51 -4.17
N PHE A 30 4.81 -3.93 -5.36
CA PHE A 30 3.59 -3.56 -6.07
C PHE A 30 2.77 -4.80 -6.46
N ARG A 31 3.43 -5.85 -6.94
CA ARG A 31 2.77 -7.13 -7.26
C ARG A 31 2.19 -7.79 -6.00
N VAL A 32 2.93 -7.81 -4.90
CA VAL A 32 2.47 -8.39 -3.63
C VAL A 32 1.30 -7.60 -3.06
N SER A 33 1.37 -6.26 -3.04
CA SER A 33 0.28 -5.44 -2.51
C SER A 33 -0.97 -5.52 -3.38
N LEU A 34 -0.84 -5.46 -4.70
CA LEU A 34 -1.97 -5.61 -5.62
C LEU A 34 -2.63 -6.98 -5.51
N THR A 35 -1.85 -8.06 -5.45
CA THR A 35 -2.41 -9.41 -5.31
C THR A 35 -3.10 -9.60 -3.96
N ALA A 36 -2.51 -9.08 -2.88
CA ALA A 36 -3.13 -9.08 -1.56
C ALA A 36 -4.45 -8.31 -1.56
N VAL A 37 -4.46 -7.07 -2.07
CA VAL A 37 -5.67 -6.23 -2.15
C VAL A 37 -6.73 -6.91 -3.02
N PHE A 38 -6.36 -7.44 -4.18
CA PHE A 38 -7.29 -8.11 -5.08
C PHE A 38 -7.96 -9.31 -4.40
N LEU A 39 -7.19 -10.17 -3.74
CA LEU A 39 -7.73 -11.31 -2.99
C LEU A 39 -8.56 -10.85 -1.79
N SER A 40 -8.11 -9.85 -1.05
CA SER A 40 -8.88 -9.27 0.05
C SER A 40 -10.21 -8.68 -0.43
N SER A 41 -10.23 -7.96 -1.55
CA SER A 41 -11.45 -7.37 -2.13
C SER A 41 -12.50 -8.43 -2.43
N PHE A 42 -12.13 -9.62 -2.91
CA PHE A 42 -13.09 -10.71 -3.13
C PHE A 42 -13.82 -11.15 -1.85
N VAL A 43 -13.22 -10.96 -0.68
CA VAL A 43 -13.81 -11.33 0.61
C VAL A 43 -14.44 -10.11 1.31
N SER A 44 -13.74 -8.99 1.32
CA SER A 44 -14.19 -7.74 1.96
C SER A 44 -15.40 -7.13 1.28
N LEU A 45 -15.51 -7.21 -0.05
CA LEU A 45 -16.68 -6.68 -0.79
C LEU A 45 -17.98 -7.41 -0.43
N PRO A 46 -18.11 -8.74 -0.55
CA PRO A 46 -19.35 -9.42 -0.18
C PRO A 46 -19.64 -9.31 1.32
N LEU A 47 -18.62 -9.35 2.19
CA LEU A 47 -18.81 -9.14 3.62
C LEU A 47 -19.33 -7.73 3.94
N GLY A 48 -18.75 -6.69 3.33
CA GLY A 48 -19.21 -5.31 3.48
C GLY A 48 -20.63 -5.10 2.95
N LEU A 49 -20.95 -5.72 1.80
CA LEU A 49 -22.30 -5.69 1.24
C LEU A 49 -23.32 -6.41 2.13
N LEU A 50 -22.98 -7.58 2.68
CA LEU A 50 -23.84 -8.30 3.64
C LEU A 50 -24.06 -7.49 4.92
N LEU A 51 -23.02 -6.82 5.43
CA LEU A 51 -23.11 -5.95 6.60
C LEU A 51 -23.99 -4.71 6.36
N THR A 52 -24.03 -4.20 5.13
CA THR A 52 -24.83 -3.02 4.76
C THR A 52 -26.27 -3.37 4.38
N LEU A 53 -26.47 -4.41 3.57
CA LEU A 53 -27.77 -4.73 2.96
C LEU A 53 -28.62 -5.65 3.82
N LYS A 54 -28.02 -6.48 4.68
CA LYS A 54 -28.76 -7.46 5.49
C LYS A 54 -28.69 -7.06 6.96
N ASP A 55 -29.85 -6.73 7.52
CA ASP A 55 -29.98 -6.58 8.96
C ASP A 55 -30.06 -7.97 9.61
N PHE A 56 -28.94 -8.42 10.16
CA PHE A 56 -28.86 -9.60 11.00
C PHE A 56 -28.67 -9.19 12.47
N PRO A 57 -29.12 -10.00 13.44
CA PRO A 57 -29.21 -9.57 14.85
C PRO A 57 -27.86 -9.17 15.49
N GLY A 58 -26.72 -9.63 14.94
CA GLY A 58 -25.37 -9.26 15.39
C GLY A 58 -24.75 -8.02 14.74
N ARG A 59 -25.42 -7.41 13.75
CA ARG A 59 -24.87 -6.31 12.93
C ARG A 59 -24.39 -5.12 13.77
N ARG A 60 -25.17 -4.73 14.80
CA ARG A 60 -24.87 -3.56 15.64
C ARG A 60 -23.57 -3.70 16.42
N VAL A 61 -23.25 -4.92 16.90
CA VAL A 61 -21.99 -5.20 17.61
C VAL A 61 -20.80 -5.11 16.65
N ILE A 62 -20.92 -5.70 15.45
CA ILE A 62 -19.85 -5.68 14.45
C ILE A 62 -19.57 -4.25 13.97
N VAL A 63 -20.61 -3.48 13.64
CA VAL A 63 -20.46 -2.08 13.22
C VAL A 63 -19.88 -1.22 14.33
N SER A 64 -20.29 -1.42 15.59
CA SER A 64 -19.69 -0.71 16.72
C SER A 64 -18.21 -1.06 16.91
N ILE A 65 -17.79 -2.32 16.75
CA ILE A 65 -16.35 -2.67 16.85
C ILE A 65 -15.55 -2.04 15.70
N VAL A 66 -16.08 -2.07 14.48
CA VAL A 66 -15.42 -1.51 13.29
C VAL A 66 -15.33 0.02 13.36
N ASN A 67 -16.36 0.69 13.90
CA ASN A 67 -16.45 2.15 13.91
C ASN A 67 -15.97 2.80 15.22
N SER A 68 -15.77 2.01 16.30
CA SER A 68 -15.36 2.51 17.62
C SER A 68 -13.87 2.34 17.90
N LEU A 69 -13.10 1.82 16.94
CA LEU A 69 -11.64 1.89 16.91
C LEU A 69 -11.22 3.17 16.17
#